data_AF-A0A497NI34-F1
#
_entry.id   AF-A0A497NI34-F1
#
_cell.length_a   1.000
_cell.length_b   1.000
_cell.length_c   1.000
_cell.angle_alpha   90.00
_cell.angle_beta   90.00
_cell.angle_gamma   90.00
#
_symmetry.space_group_name_H-M   'P 1'
#
loop_
_entity.id
_entity.type
_entity.pdbx_description
1 polymer ?
#
loop_
_entity_poly.entity_id
_entity_poly.type
_entity_poly.pdbx_seq_one_letter_code
_entity_poly.pdbx_strand_id
1 'polypeptide(L)' 'MLIKVGCCGFAVRGGMRAYYGQFKLVEVQRTFYKLPRLSTAQRWRSEA' A
#
# COMPACT_ATOMS: atom_id res chain seq x y z
N MET A 1 0.67 -9.21 -21.35
CA MET A 1 1.49 -9.06 -20.12
C MET A 1 0.83 -8.01 -19.23
N LEU A 2 0.62 -8.28 -17.93
CA LEU A 2 0.00 -7.31 -17.02
C LEU A 2 1.09 -6.58 -16.23
N ILE A 3 1.18 -5.26 -16.41
CA ILE A 3 2.09 -4.40 -15.66
C ILE A 3 1.29 -3.71 -14.55
N LYS A 4 1.79 -3.77 -13.31
CA LYS A 4 1.23 -3.05 -12.17
C LYS A 4 2.17 -1.90 -11.80
N VAL A 5 1.58 -0.73 -11.60
CA VAL A 5 2.29 0.50 -11.23
C VAL A 5 1.80 1.00 -9.88
N GLY A 6 2.72 1.60 -9.11
CA GLY A 6 2.51 2.08 -7.76
C GLY A 6 3.69 2.95 -7.32
N CYS A 7 3.72 3.29 -6.04
CA CYS A 7 4.71 4.17 -5.44
C CYS A 7 5.32 3.53 -4.19
N CYS A 8 6.43 4.11 -3.74
CA CYS A 8 6.93 3.92 -2.39
C CYS A 8 5.99 4.58 -1.37
N GLY A 9 5.30 3.76 -0.58
CA GLY A 9 4.28 4.21 0.35
C GLY A 9 3.06 4.89 -0.31
N PHE A 10 2.21 5.47 0.53
CA PHE A 10 0.93 6.06 0.13
C PHE A 10 1.10 7.53 -0.27
N ALA A 11 1.93 7.77 -1.28
CA ALA A 11 2.37 9.09 -1.73
C ALA A 11 1.30 9.88 -2.54
N VAL A 12 0.06 9.88 -2.06
CA VAL A 12 -1.07 10.62 -2.66
C VAL A 12 -1.65 11.58 -1.62
N ARG A 13 -1.95 12.82 -2.03
CA ARG A 13 -2.61 13.80 -1.17
C ARG A 13 -3.98 13.24 -0.74
N GLY A 14 -4.20 13.13 0.57
CA GLY A 14 -5.36 12.42 1.14
C GLY A 14 -5.04 11.03 1.69
N GLY A 15 -3.77 10.60 1.65
CA GLY A 15 -3.29 9.40 2.32
C GLY A 15 -3.78 8.10 1.70
N MET A 16 -3.84 7.03 2.51
CA MET A 16 -4.13 5.66 2.07
C MET A 16 -5.46 5.55 1.31
N ARG A 17 -6.52 6.18 1.82
CA ARG A 17 -7.85 6.14 1.21
C ARG A 17 -7.86 6.73 -0.21
N ALA A 18 -7.20 7.86 -0.41
CA ALA A 18 -7.07 8.47 -1.74
C ALA A 18 -6.18 7.61 -2.65
N TYR A 19 -5.12 7.02 -2.09
CA TYR A 19 -4.18 6.17 -2.81
C TYR A 19 -4.83 4.92 -3.41
N TYR A 20 -5.70 4.23 -2.66
CA TYR A 20 -6.39 3.01 -3.12
C TYR A 20 -7.30 3.24 -4.35
N GLY A 21 -7.78 4.48 -4.51
CA GLY A 21 -8.54 4.90 -5.69
C GLY A 21 -7.67 5.11 -6.93
N GLN A 22 -6.37 5.38 -6.78
CA GLN A 22 -5.46 5.68 -7.89
C GLN A 22 -4.58 4.49 -8.30
N PHE A 23 -4.06 3.73 -7.32
CA PHE A 23 -3.12 2.64 -7.57
C PHE A 23 -3.59 1.34 -6.94
N LYS A 24 -3.30 0.22 -7.62
CA LYS A 24 -3.58 -1.15 -7.14
C LYS A 24 -2.33 -1.90 -6.67
N LEU A 25 -1.23 -1.17 -6.50
CA LEU A 25 0.05 -1.66 -5.99
C LEU A 25 0.69 -0.56 -5.14
N VAL A 26 1.32 -0.94 -4.04
CA VAL A 26 2.12 -0.05 -3.19
C VAL A 26 3.33 -0.82 -2.69
N GLU A 27 4.46 -0.13 -2.60
CA GLU A 27 5.67 -0.65 -1.98
C GLU A 27 5.70 -0.25 -0.50
N VAL A 28 5.81 -1.23 0.39
CA VAL A 28 5.79 -1.03 1.85
C VAL A 28 7.23 -1.01 2.37
N GLN A 29 7.74 0.19 2.67
CA GLN A 29 9.16 0.40 3.04
C GLN A 29 9.44 0.52 4.55
N ARG A 30 8.44 0.63 5.42
CA ARG A 30 8.65 0.93 6.86
C ARG A 30 9.31 -0.21 7.67
N THR A 31 9.70 -1.30 7.03
CA THR A 31 9.88 -2.59 7.69
C THR A 31 10.96 -3.45 7.06
N PHE A 32 12.06 -2.87 6.57
CA PHE A 32 13.14 -3.64 5.94
C PHE A 32 13.63 -4.83 6.80
N TYR A 33 13.48 -4.76 8.14
CA TYR A 33 13.81 -5.85 9.07
C TYR A 33 12.65 -6.36 9.94
N LYS A 34 11.48 -5.72 9.91
CA LYS A 34 10.34 -6.05 10.78
C LYS A 34 9.02 -5.88 10.05
N LEU A 35 8.65 -6.87 9.26
CA LEU A 35 7.39 -6.88 8.48
C LEU A 35 6.20 -6.37 9.30
N PRO A 36 5.22 -5.70 8.65
CA PRO A 36 3.99 -5.33 9.34
C PRO A 36 3.31 -6.58 9.91
N ARG A 37 2.62 -6.42 11.04
CA ARG A 37 1.81 -7.52 11.59
C ARG A 37 0.81 -7.97 10.54
N LEU A 38 0.50 -9.26 10.51
CA LEU A 38 -0.47 -9.81 9.57
C LEU A 38 -1.81 -9.05 9.62
N SER A 39 -2.29 -8.72 10.82
CA SER A 39 -3.52 -7.96 11.02
C SER A 39 -3.47 -6.56 10.41
N THR A 40 -2.30 -5.90 10.43
CA THR A 40 -2.09 -4.61 9.77
C THR A 40 -2.20 -4.74 8.25
N ALA A 41 -1.54 -5.75 7.67
CA ALA A 41 -1.60 -6.00 6.23
C ALA A 41 -3.02 -6.39 5.77
N GLN A 42 -3.73 -7.21 6.55
CA GLN A 42 -5.13 -7.57 6.31
C GLN A 42 -6.04 -6.34 6.31
N ARG A 43 -5.87 -5.46 7.29
CA ARG A 43 -6.63 -4.20 7.36
C ARG A 43 -6.39 -3.34 6.13
N TRP A 44 -5.14 -3.13 5.73
CA TRP A 44 -4.83 -2.38 4.51
C TRP A 44 -5.47 -3.00 3.27
N ARG A 45 -5.48 -4.33 3.18
CA ARG A 45 -6.13 -5.04 2.07
C ARG A 45 -7.66 -4.91 2.10
N SER A 46 -8.29 -4.86 3.27
CA SER A 46 -9.75 -4.67 3.36
C SER A 46 -10.20 -3.24 3.07
N GLU A 47 -9.32 -2.25 3.28
CA GLU A 47 -9.62 -0.84 3.02
C GLU A 47 -9.38 -0.41 1.56
N ALA A 48 -8.71 -1.26 0.76
CA ALA A 48 -8.23 -0.98 -0.61
C ALA A 48 -9.08 -1.63 -1.71
#